data_AF-A0AA38J3B4-F1
#
_entry.id   AF-A0AA38J3B4-F1
#
_cell.length_a   1.000
_cell.length_b   1.000
_cell.length_c   1.000
_cell.angle_alpha   90.00
_cell.angle_beta   90.00
_cell.angle_gamma   90.00
#
_symmetry.space_group_name_H-M   'P 1'
#
loop_
_entity.id
_entity.type
_entity.pdbx_description
1 polymer ?
#
loop_
_entity_poly.entity_id
_entity_poly.type
_entity_poly.pdbx_seq_one_letter_code
_entity_poly.pdbx_strand_id
1 'polypeptide(L)'
;MMTDSGRYRNLASWRKGFKAEWKKLEKCPITYPLSDKYRPDPSRWVCGCPSFYKSRFLICKHLVQAVEPVPVTFFLEVKRNRSTPFWSHKALLFKDAKRTEVSMAVASMDLDSGDILTNHCYTVTGEEDEEIVDIGMGAQGQQIFDETIDDKCTLLLDFINAVQYQKQFKDHRFLHAFLQEGAGMLQMAKRCLDQERQYNSTRSQNPRTWDAGTSSVMFFKARPINSNQ
;
A
#
# COMPACT_ATOMS: atom_id res chain seq x y z
N MET A 1 -33.36 17.80 -23.01
CA MET A 1 -33.30 17.37 -21.60
C MET A 1 -31.86 17.54 -21.12
N MET A 2 -31.58 18.58 -20.33
CA MET A 2 -30.25 18.90 -19.82
C MET A 2 -29.87 17.88 -18.74
N THR A 3 -28.78 17.13 -18.94
CA THR A 3 -28.20 16.26 -17.92
C THR A 3 -27.54 17.11 -16.85
N ASP A 4 -28.14 17.06 -15.66
CA ASP A 4 -27.72 17.70 -14.42
C ASP A 4 -26.31 17.26 -13.98
N SER A 5 -25.30 18.01 -14.44
CA SER A 5 -23.89 17.85 -14.03
C SER A 5 -23.60 18.34 -12.60
N GLY A 6 -24.64 18.76 -11.84
CA GLY A 6 -24.51 19.36 -10.51
C GLY A 6 -24.37 18.36 -9.35
N ARG A 7 -24.71 17.08 -9.54
CA ARG A 7 -24.81 16.09 -8.43
C ARG A 7 -23.48 15.59 -7.87
N TYR A 8 -22.36 15.87 -8.51
CA TYR A 8 -21.08 15.22 -8.18
C TYR A 8 -20.12 16.07 -7.33
N ARG A 9 -20.52 17.28 -6.92
CA ARG A 9 -19.68 18.16 -6.08
C ARG A 9 -19.52 17.68 -4.63
N ASN A 10 -20.39 16.78 -4.15
CA ASN A 10 -20.38 16.24 -2.78
C ASN A 10 -20.18 14.71 -2.75
N LEU A 11 -19.23 14.18 -3.52
CA LEU A 11 -18.93 12.75 -3.46
C LEU A 11 -18.19 12.39 -2.17
N ALA A 12 -18.55 11.25 -1.59
CA ALA A 12 -17.88 10.74 -0.41
C ALA A 12 -16.37 10.54 -0.68
N SER A 13 -15.53 11.01 0.25
CA SER A 13 -14.06 11.04 0.11
C SER A 13 -13.45 9.66 -0.19
N TRP A 14 -14.08 8.58 0.27
CA TRP A 14 -13.64 7.21 0.05
C TRP A 14 -13.65 6.79 -1.43
N ARG A 15 -14.45 7.42 -2.29
CA ARG A 15 -14.59 7.02 -3.71
C ARG A 15 -13.30 7.18 -4.50
N LYS A 16 -12.51 8.21 -4.21
CA LYS A 16 -11.21 8.44 -4.88
C LYS A 16 -10.24 7.30 -4.57
N GLY A 17 -10.13 6.92 -3.30
CA GLY A 17 -9.29 5.80 -2.87
C GLY A 17 -9.79 4.46 -3.44
N PHE A 18 -11.10 4.22 -3.39
CA PHE A 18 -11.71 3.01 -3.93
C PHE A 18 -11.42 2.84 -5.43
N LYS A 19 -11.61 3.89 -6.23
CA LYS A 19 -11.30 3.87 -7.67
C LYS A 19 -9.82 3.59 -7.94
N ALA A 20 -8.92 4.18 -7.16
CA ALA A 20 -7.48 3.98 -7.32
C ALA A 20 -7.08 2.52 -7.02
N GLU A 21 -7.56 1.96 -5.90
CA GLU A 21 -7.27 0.58 -5.52
C GLU A 21 -7.90 -0.43 -6.50
N TRP A 22 -9.13 -0.19 -6.95
CA TRP A 22 -9.76 -1.00 -7.98
C TRP A 22 -8.93 -1.05 -9.26
N LYS A 23 -8.51 0.11 -9.78
CA LYS A 23 -7.71 0.21 -11.00
C LYS A 23 -6.33 -0.43 -10.87
N LYS A 24 -5.75 -0.45 -9.66
CA LYS A 24 -4.54 -1.20 -9.37
C LYS A 24 -4.80 -2.70 -9.46
N LEU A 25 -5.83 -3.20 -8.76
CA LEU A 25 -6.16 -4.63 -8.70
C LEU A 25 -6.64 -5.21 -10.04
N GLU A 26 -7.29 -4.41 -10.88
CA GLU A 26 -7.67 -4.78 -12.25
C GLU A 26 -6.47 -5.16 -13.12
N LYS A 27 -5.29 -4.56 -12.86
CA LYS A 27 -4.05 -4.81 -13.60
C LYS A 27 -3.11 -5.81 -12.93
N CYS A 28 -3.32 -6.14 -11.66
CA CYS A 28 -2.41 -7.00 -10.91
C CYS A 28 -2.53 -8.47 -11.36
N PRO A 29 -1.48 -9.13 -11.89
CA PRO A 29 -1.59 -10.51 -12.35
C PRO A 29 -1.99 -11.47 -11.22
N ILE A 30 -2.87 -12.42 -11.53
CA ILE A 30 -3.20 -13.56 -10.67
C ILE A 30 -2.21 -14.68 -10.97
N THR A 31 -1.59 -15.23 -9.93
CA THR A 31 -0.71 -16.39 -10.05
C THR A 31 -1.59 -17.62 -10.24
N TYR A 32 -1.41 -18.34 -11.34
CA TYR A 32 -2.12 -19.59 -11.64
C TYR A 32 -1.20 -20.79 -11.37
N PRO A 33 -1.73 -21.94 -10.90
CA PRO A 33 -3.15 -22.19 -10.59
C PRO A 33 -3.60 -21.45 -9.33
N LEU A 34 -4.84 -20.93 -9.35
CA LEU A 34 -5.42 -20.29 -8.17
C LEU A 34 -5.64 -21.37 -7.10
N SER A 35 -4.96 -21.25 -5.96
CA SER A 35 -5.20 -22.14 -4.82
C SER A 35 -6.69 -22.08 -4.43
N ASP A 36 -7.30 -23.24 -4.20
CA ASP A 36 -8.73 -23.34 -3.86
C ASP A 36 -9.06 -22.56 -2.57
N LYS A 37 -8.07 -22.38 -1.69
CA LYS A 37 -8.14 -21.52 -0.49
C LYS A 37 -8.47 -20.05 -0.80
N TYR A 38 -8.14 -19.58 -2.01
CA TYR A 38 -8.32 -18.18 -2.42
C TYR A 38 -9.44 -17.99 -3.44
N ARG A 39 -10.30 -18.99 -3.60
CA ARG A 39 -11.42 -18.95 -4.53
C ARG A 39 -12.35 -17.77 -4.18
N PRO A 40 -12.54 -16.80 -5.11
CA PRO A 40 -13.50 -15.73 -4.90
C PRO A 40 -14.93 -16.29 -5.07
N ASP A 41 -15.86 -15.77 -4.28
CA ASP A 41 -17.29 -15.88 -4.48
C ASP A 41 -17.83 -14.48 -4.84
N PRO A 42 -17.95 -14.17 -6.14
CA PRO A 42 -18.46 -12.88 -6.59
C PRO A 42 -19.91 -12.63 -6.16
N SER A 43 -20.73 -13.68 -6.03
CA SER A 43 -22.16 -13.56 -5.69
C SER A 43 -22.37 -13.01 -4.28
N ARG A 44 -21.55 -13.45 -3.33
CA ARG A 44 -21.53 -12.96 -1.95
C ARG A 44 -20.54 -11.82 -1.74
N TRP A 45 -19.73 -11.50 -2.74
CA TRP A 45 -18.61 -10.56 -2.66
C TRP A 45 -17.61 -10.92 -1.54
N VAL A 46 -17.14 -12.17 -1.53
CA VAL A 46 -16.21 -12.68 -0.51
C VAL A 46 -15.02 -13.38 -1.19
N CYS A 47 -13.83 -13.25 -0.61
CA CYS A 47 -12.66 -14.01 -1.05
C CYS A 47 -11.81 -14.45 0.15
N GLY A 48 -11.31 -15.69 0.13
CA GLY A 48 -10.46 -16.24 1.19
C GLY A 48 -9.01 -15.73 1.19
N CYS A 49 -8.61 -14.85 0.26
CA CYS A 49 -7.23 -14.38 0.20
C CYS A 49 -6.90 -13.36 1.30
N PRO A 50 -5.67 -13.35 1.84
CA PRO A 50 -5.26 -12.39 2.87
C PRO A 50 -5.45 -10.92 2.46
N SER A 51 -5.24 -10.61 1.18
CA SER A 51 -5.42 -9.25 0.65
C SER A 51 -6.85 -8.73 0.76
N PHE A 52 -7.86 -9.61 0.78
CA PHE A 52 -9.26 -9.20 0.94
C PHE A 52 -9.52 -8.62 2.34
N TYR A 53 -9.01 -9.28 3.38
CA TYR A 53 -9.16 -8.84 4.77
C TYR A 53 -8.27 -7.64 5.11
N LYS A 54 -7.10 -7.52 4.47
CA LYS A 54 -6.22 -6.35 4.61
C LYS A 54 -6.73 -5.11 3.86
N SER A 55 -7.64 -5.26 2.88
CA SER A 55 -8.16 -4.14 2.09
C SER A 55 -9.22 -3.34 2.86
N ARG A 56 -9.01 -2.02 2.98
CA ARG A 56 -10.00 -1.07 3.53
C ARG A 56 -11.36 -1.12 2.80
N PHE A 57 -11.35 -1.52 1.53
CA PHE A 57 -12.54 -1.58 0.68
C PHE A 57 -13.09 -2.99 0.51
N LEU A 58 -12.52 -4.01 1.15
CA LEU A 58 -12.95 -5.41 1.00
C LEU A 58 -12.97 -5.82 -0.48
N ILE A 59 -11.88 -5.52 -1.17
CA ILE A 59 -11.63 -5.89 -2.57
C ILE A 59 -10.27 -6.57 -2.67
N CYS A 60 -10.13 -7.46 -3.65
CA CYS A 60 -8.86 -8.12 -3.96
C CYS A 60 -8.77 -8.34 -5.47
N LYS A 61 -7.56 -8.69 -5.96
CA LYS A 61 -7.35 -8.96 -7.38
C LYS A 61 -8.26 -10.08 -7.91
N HIS A 62 -8.54 -11.10 -7.08
CA HIS A 62 -9.42 -12.21 -7.45
C HIS A 62 -10.87 -11.77 -7.68
N LEU A 63 -11.45 -10.96 -6.77
CA LEU A 63 -12.83 -10.46 -6.93
C LEU A 63 -12.94 -9.46 -8.07
N VAL A 64 -12.01 -8.50 -8.16
CA VAL A 64 -12.02 -7.46 -9.20
C VAL A 64 -11.87 -8.05 -10.60
N GLN A 65 -11.08 -9.12 -10.76
CA GLN A 65 -10.91 -9.75 -12.07
C GLN A 65 -11.95 -10.83 -12.38
N ALA A 66 -12.66 -11.33 -11.37
CA ALA A 66 -13.81 -12.22 -11.54
C ALA A 66 -15.08 -11.52 -12.02
N VAL A 67 -15.12 -10.18 -11.96
CA VAL A 67 -16.20 -9.37 -12.53
C VAL A 67 -15.80 -8.79 -13.89
N GLU A 68 -16.80 -8.45 -14.71
CA GLU A 68 -16.60 -7.74 -15.97
C GLU A 68 -16.01 -6.34 -15.74
N PRO A 69 -15.29 -5.78 -16.74
CA PRO A 69 -14.79 -4.41 -16.68
C PRO A 69 -15.93 -3.42 -16.42
N VAL A 70 -15.78 -2.63 -15.35
CA VAL A 70 -16.81 -1.67 -14.93
C VAL A 70 -16.65 -0.31 -15.65
N PRO A 71 -17.77 0.33 -16.08
CA PRO A 71 -17.72 1.65 -16.72
C PRO A 71 -17.31 2.74 -15.72
N VAL A 72 -16.87 3.91 -16.19
CA VAL A 72 -16.43 4.99 -15.28
C VAL A 72 -17.55 5.49 -14.35
N THR A 73 -18.80 5.44 -14.83
CA THR A 73 -20.01 5.79 -14.05
C THR A 73 -20.20 4.91 -12.81
N PHE A 74 -19.71 3.66 -12.83
CA PHE A 74 -19.73 2.75 -11.68
C PHE A 74 -19.14 3.41 -10.43
N PHE A 75 -18.00 4.09 -10.54
CA PHE A 75 -17.33 4.68 -9.38
C PHE A 75 -18.11 5.85 -8.77
N LEU A 76 -19.01 6.45 -9.54
CA LEU A 76 -19.90 7.52 -9.09
C LEU A 76 -21.16 6.97 -8.40
N GLU A 77 -21.67 5.85 -8.90
CA GLU A 77 -22.98 5.31 -8.53
C GLU A 77 -22.93 4.13 -7.56
N VAL A 78 -21.77 3.46 -7.42
CA VAL A 78 -21.61 2.29 -6.56
C VAL A 78 -22.01 2.61 -5.11
N LYS A 79 -22.77 1.70 -4.49
CA LYS A 79 -23.22 1.78 -3.10
C LYS A 79 -22.44 0.80 -2.22
N ARG A 80 -22.02 1.27 -1.05
CA ARG A 80 -21.35 0.47 -0.01
C ARG A 80 -22.37 0.01 1.03
N ASN A 81 -22.46 -1.29 1.26
CA ASN A 81 -23.34 -1.91 2.25
C ASN A 81 -22.56 -2.27 3.52
N ARG A 82 -23.28 -2.49 4.62
CA ARG A 82 -22.71 -2.99 5.90
C ARG A 82 -22.70 -4.52 5.98
N SER A 83 -23.46 -5.19 5.13
CA SER A 83 -23.55 -6.64 4.99
C SER A 83 -23.16 -7.08 3.58
N THR A 84 -22.85 -8.37 3.42
CA THR A 84 -22.55 -8.96 2.12
C THR A 84 -23.81 -8.99 1.22
N PRO A 85 -23.68 -8.71 -0.09
CA PRO A 85 -22.48 -8.19 -0.76
C PRO A 85 -22.19 -6.74 -0.36
N PHE A 86 -20.93 -6.47 0.03
CA PHE A 86 -20.48 -5.16 0.53
C PHE A 86 -20.57 -4.05 -0.52
N TRP A 87 -20.59 -4.41 -1.80
CA TRP A 87 -20.73 -3.50 -2.92
C TRP A 87 -21.93 -3.91 -3.77
N SER A 88 -22.76 -2.93 -4.11
CA SER A 88 -23.92 -3.13 -4.97
C SER A 88 -23.94 -2.12 -6.10
N HIS A 89 -24.02 -2.62 -7.32
CA HIS A 89 -24.16 -1.83 -8.54
C HIS A 89 -24.60 -2.71 -9.71
N LYS A 90 -25.38 -2.16 -10.65
CA LYS A 90 -25.91 -2.90 -11.82
C LYS A 90 -24.81 -3.39 -12.76
N ALA A 91 -23.69 -2.67 -12.80
CA ALA A 91 -22.53 -2.99 -13.63
C ALA A 91 -21.58 -4.05 -13.01
N LEU A 92 -21.87 -4.58 -11.81
CA LEU A 92 -21.12 -5.71 -11.26
C LEU A 92 -21.69 -7.00 -11.83
N LEU A 93 -21.24 -7.35 -13.03
CA LEU A 93 -21.58 -8.60 -13.69
C LEU A 93 -20.42 -9.59 -13.52
N PHE A 94 -20.75 -10.85 -13.26
CA PHE A 94 -19.75 -11.89 -13.04
C PHE A 94 -19.31 -12.47 -14.38
N LYS A 95 -18.01 -12.71 -14.54
CA LYS A 95 -17.51 -13.50 -15.67
C LYS A 95 -17.89 -14.95 -15.39
N ASP A 96 -18.94 -15.43 -16.05
CA ASP A 96 -19.36 -16.82 -15.93
C ASP A 96 -18.17 -17.74 -16.20
N ALA A 97 -17.96 -18.70 -15.30
CA ALA A 97 -16.99 -19.76 -15.46
C ALA A 97 -17.49 -20.78 -16.50
N LYS A 98 -17.54 -20.41 -17.78
CA LYS A 98 -17.41 -21.39 -18.85
C LYS A 98 -15.93 -21.62 -19.10
N ARG A 99 -15.41 -22.63 -18.40
CA ARG A 99 -14.17 -23.30 -18.76
C ARG A 99 -14.43 -24.04 -20.08
N THR A 100 -14.25 -23.36 -21.20
CA THR A 100 -14.23 -24.01 -22.52
C THR A 100 -12.78 -24.36 -22.83
N GLU A 101 -12.52 -25.66 -22.83
CA GLU A 101 -11.37 -26.29 -23.45
C GLU A 101 -11.23 -25.78 -24.89
N VAL A 102 -10.08 -25.19 -25.24
CA VAL A 102 -9.59 -25.25 -26.62
C VAL A 102 -8.09 -25.54 -26.60
N SER A 103 -7.81 -26.63 -27.28
CA SER A 103 -6.55 -27.23 -27.69
C SER A 103 -5.52 -26.28 -28.31
N MET A 104 -4.26 -26.71 -28.20
CA MET A 104 -3.09 -26.34 -28.98
C MET A 104 -3.38 -25.85 -30.42
N ALA A 105 -2.75 -24.73 -30.78
CA ALA A 105 -2.08 -24.54 -32.07
C ALA A 105 -0.94 -23.53 -31.92
N VAL A 106 0.22 -23.91 -32.44
CA VAL A 106 1.53 -23.23 -32.40
C VAL A 106 1.74 -22.32 -33.61
N ALA A 107 2.50 -21.22 -33.43
CA ALA A 107 3.46 -20.59 -34.38
C ALA A 107 3.75 -19.15 -33.86
N SER A 108 4.86 -18.83 -33.17
CA SER A 108 6.28 -18.73 -33.56
C SER A 108 6.68 -17.36 -34.17
N MET A 109 7.66 -16.70 -33.50
CA MET A 109 8.66 -15.71 -33.97
C MET A 109 8.17 -14.25 -34.22
N ASP A 110 8.82 -13.15 -33.84
CA ASP A 110 10.24 -12.81 -33.62
C ASP A 110 10.48 -11.72 -32.54
N LEU A 111 11.75 -11.64 -32.08
CA LEU A 111 12.34 -10.64 -31.19
C LEU A 111 12.62 -9.30 -31.90
N ASP A 112 12.33 -8.16 -31.27
CA ASP A 112 13.20 -6.97 -31.32
C ASP A 112 13.01 -6.04 -30.10
N SER A 113 14.10 -5.36 -29.75
CA SER A 113 14.45 -4.68 -28.51
C SER A 113 13.67 -3.39 -28.23
N GLY A 114 13.47 -3.09 -26.94
CA GLY A 114 12.98 -1.80 -26.46
C GLY A 114 12.88 -1.75 -24.93
N ASP A 115 13.99 -1.36 -24.30
CA ASP A 115 14.16 -0.94 -22.91
C ASP A 115 12.91 -0.22 -22.31
N ILE A 116 12.44 -0.67 -21.14
CA ILE A 116 11.76 0.14 -20.09
C ILE A 116 11.88 -0.62 -18.75
N LEU A 117 12.79 -0.12 -17.90
CA LEU A 117 12.77 -0.09 -16.43
C LEU A 117 11.73 -0.98 -15.72
N THR A 118 12.13 -2.21 -15.42
CA THR A 118 11.47 -3.09 -14.46
C THR A 118 11.57 -2.48 -13.06
N ASN A 119 10.52 -1.77 -12.63
CA ASN A 119 10.35 -1.38 -11.23
C ASN A 119 9.99 -2.63 -10.42
N HIS A 120 11.00 -3.46 -10.15
CA HIS A 120 10.89 -4.70 -9.40
C HIS A 120 10.68 -4.35 -7.92
N CYS A 121 9.43 -4.26 -7.50
CA CYS A 121 9.06 -4.26 -6.09
C CYS A 121 9.34 -5.67 -5.56
N TYR A 122 10.49 -5.88 -4.93
CA TYR A 122 10.66 -7.02 -4.04
C TYR A 122 9.78 -6.71 -2.81
N THR A 123 8.87 -7.62 -2.53
CA THR A 123 8.21 -7.72 -1.24
C THR A 123 9.17 -8.50 -0.37
N VAL A 124 9.83 -7.84 0.58
CA VAL A 124 10.49 -8.55 1.69
C VAL A 124 9.38 -9.30 2.43
N THR A 125 9.30 -10.60 2.18
CA THR A 125 8.58 -11.55 3.03
C THR A 125 9.48 -11.79 4.25
N GLY A 126 9.49 -10.83 5.16
CA GLY A 126 9.91 -11.02 6.54
C GLY A 126 8.65 -11.33 7.33
N GLU A 127 8.41 -12.61 7.54
CA GLU A 127 7.40 -13.12 8.45
C GLU A 127 7.83 -12.81 9.88
N GLU A 128 7.47 -11.64 10.37
CA GLU A 128 7.31 -11.37 11.80
C GLU A 128 6.01 -10.58 11.93
N ASP A 129 4.90 -11.33 11.99
CA ASP A 129 3.59 -10.81 12.38
C ASP A 129 3.66 -10.41 13.86
N GLU A 130 4.22 -9.24 14.15
CA GLU A 130 3.93 -8.55 15.41
C GLU A 130 2.53 -7.94 15.28
N GLU A 131 1.56 -8.67 15.82
CA GLU A 131 0.20 -8.21 16.05
C GLU A 131 0.25 -6.88 16.79
N ILE A 132 -0.20 -5.78 16.16
CA ILE A 132 -0.37 -4.49 16.86
C ILE A 132 -1.60 -4.66 17.77
N VAL A 133 -1.35 -5.22 18.94
CA VAL A 133 -2.34 -5.32 20.01
C VAL A 133 -2.51 -3.92 20.59
N ASP A 134 -3.74 -3.40 20.60
CA ASP A 134 -4.09 -2.17 21.34
C ASP A 134 -4.07 -2.51 22.84
N ILE A 135 -2.87 -2.59 23.41
CA ILE A 135 -2.67 -2.84 24.84
C ILE A 135 -3.13 -1.58 25.55
N GLY A 136 -4.29 -1.68 26.22
CA GLY A 136 -4.82 -0.60 27.05
C GLY A 136 -3.74 0.00 27.93
N MET A 137 -3.77 1.33 28.09
CA MET A 137 -2.77 2.17 28.77
C MET A 137 -2.57 1.80 30.25
N GLY A 138 -1.95 0.66 30.52
CA GLY A 138 -1.41 0.23 31.80
C GLY A 138 0.12 0.08 31.70
N ALA A 139 0.79 -0.01 32.85
CA ALA A 139 2.27 -0.09 32.93
C ALA A 139 2.89 -1.19 32.05
N GLN A 140 2.16 -2.29 31.82
CA GLN A 140 2.59 -3.40 30.96
C GLN A 140 2.63 -3.02 29.47
N GLY A 141 1.73 -2.16 28.99
CA GLY A 141 1.73 -1.69 27.59
C GLY A 141 2.86 -0.71 27.30
N GLN A 142 3.28 0.07 28.30
CA GLN A 142 4.45 0.96 28.17
C GLN A 142 5.76 0.19 28.09
N GLN A 143 5.92 -0.87 28.91
CA GLN A 143 7.11 -1.72 28.86
C GLN A 143 7.26 -2.40 27.50
N ILE A 144 6.17 -2.94 26.94
CA ILE A 144 6.20 -3.57 25.60
C ILE A 144 6.56 -2.53 24.52
N PHE A 145 6.03 -1.31 24.62
CA PHE A 145 6.37 -0.24 23.69
C PHE A 145 7.86 0.15 23.76
N ASP A 146 8.39 0.33 24.97
CA ASP A 146 9.79 0.70 25.19
C ASP A 146 10.74 -0.39 24.68
N GLU A 147 10.48 -1.66 25.04
CA GLU A 147 11.24 -2.82 24.55
C GLU A 147 11.19 -2.92 23.01
N THR A 148 10.01 -2.78 22.41
CA THR A 148 9.87 -2.83 20.94
C THR A 148 10.65 -1.73 20.25
N ILE A 149 10.62 -0.50 20.79
CA ILE A 149 11.37 0.63 20.22
C ILE A 149 12.87 0.38 20.34
N ASP A 150 13.35 -0.08 21.49
CA ASP A 150 14.77 -0.34 21.73
C ASP A 150 15.31 -1.44 20.81
N ASP A 151 14.54 -2.51 20.61
CA ASP A 151 14.88 -3.61 19.69
C ASP A 151 15.01 -3.12 18.24
N LYS A 152 14.01 -2.36 17.76
CA LYS A 152 14.07 -1.83 16.38
C LYS A 152 15.19 -0.77 16.23
N CYS A 153 15.49 0.01 17.27
CA CYS A 153 16.62 0.94 17.25
C CYS A 153 17.96 0.22 17.14
N THR A 154 18.14 -0.84 17.92
CA THR A 154 19.37 -1.67 17.90
C THR A 154 19.59 -2.28 16.52
N LEU A 155 18.54 -2.87 15.94
CA LEU A 155 18.58 -3.43 14.58
C LEU A 155 18.98 -2.38 13.53
N LEU A 156 18.41 -1.17 13.60
CA LEU A 156 18.72 -0.09 12.67
C LEU A 156 20.17 0.40 12.80
N LEU A 157 20.70 0.49 14.02
CA LEU A 157 22.09 0.88 14.26
C LEU A 157 23.07 -0.16 13.70
N ASP A 158 22.82 -1.45 13.96
CA ASP A 158 23.64 -2.54 13.42
C ASP A 158 23.58 -2.58 11.89
N PHE A 159 22.39 -2.38 11.31
CA PHE A 159 22.24 -2.28 9.86
C PHE A 159 23.03 -1.10 9.27
N ILE A 160 22.97 0.08 9.91
CA ILE A 160 23.75 1.24 9.47
C ILE A 160 25.25 0.95 9.50
N ASN A 161 25.74 0.28 10.55
CA ASN A 161 27.15 -0.15 10.64
C ASN A 161 27.52 -1.09 9.48
N ALA A 162 26.66 -2.06 9.16
CA ALA A 162 26.86 -2.95 8.02
C ALA A 162 26.88 -2.19 6.68
N VAL A 163 25.95 -1.25 6.45
CA VAL A 163 25.92 -0.41 5.25
C VAL A 163 27.18 0.45 5.13
N GLN A 164 27.69 1.00 6.24
CA GLN A 164 28.95 1.75 6.25
C GLN A 164 30.13 0.86 5.85
N TYR A 165 30.19 -0.38 6.35
CA TYR A 165 31.20 -1.36 5.95
C TYR A 165 31.12 -1.66 4.45
N GLN A 166 29.92 -1.74 3.86
CA GLN A 166 29.75 -2.02 2.43
C GLN A 166 30.30 -0.91 1.51
N LYS A 167 30.45 0.32 2.01
CA LYS A 167 30.98 1.46 1.25
C LYS A 167 32.36 1.19 0.62
N GLN A 168 33.18 0.36 1.25
CA GLN A 168 34.53 0.04 0.75
C GLN A 168 34.51 -0.73 -0.58
N PHE A 169 33.47 -1.54 -0.82
CA PHE A 169 33.34 -2.37 -2.02
C PHE A 169 32.84 -1.59 -3.24
N LYS A 170 32.27 -0.39 -3.02
CA LYS A 170 31.73 0.49 -4.09
C LYS A 170 30.78 -0.23 -5.05
N ASP A 171 30.01 -1.20 -4.55
CA ASP A 171 29.07 -1.96 -5.37
C ASP A 171 27.80 -1.12 -5.67
N HIS A 172 27.64 -0.77 -6.95
CA HIS A 172 26.50 -0.01 -7.44
C HIS A 172 25.18 -0.80 -7.39
N ARG A 173 25.22 -2.12 -7.47
CA ARG A 173 24.02 -2.98 -7.40
C ARG A 173 23.45 -2.94 -5.99
N PHE A 174 24.31 -3.08 -4.99
CA PHE A 174 23.92 -2.94 -3.60
C PHE A 174 23.39 -1.53 -3.30
N LEU A 175 24.05 -0.48 -3.81
CA LEU A 175 23.56 0.89 -3.65
C LEU A 175 22.16 1.07 -4.26
N HIS A 176 21.92 0.54 -5.46
CA HIS A 176 20.61 0.61 -6.11
C HIS A 176 19.54 -0.13 -5.29
N ALA A 177 19.84 -1.35 -4.85
CA ALA A 177 18.96 -2.11 -3.96
C ALA A 177 18.65 -1.30 -2.70
N PHE A 178 19.68 -0.88 -1.95
CA PHE A 178 19.54 -0.08 -0.73
C PHE A 178 18.67 1.17 -0.92
N LEU A 179 18.85 1.92 -2.01
CA LEU A 179 18.03 3.09 -2.29
C LEU A 179 16.58 2.73 -2.62
N GLN A 180 16.38 1.63 -3.36
CA GLN A 180 15.05 1.15 -3.72
C GLN A 180 14.28 0.60 -2.51
N GLU A 181 14.96 -0.08 -1.58
CA GLU A 181 14.38 -0.65 -0.34
C GLU A 181 14.27 0.33 0.80
N GLY A 182 15.27 1.18 0.96
CA GLY A 182 15.27 2.22 1.97
C GLY A 182 14.40 3.42 1.61
N ALA A 183 13.93 3.59 0.36
CA ALA A 183 13.34 4.84 -0.13
C ALA A 183 12.28 5.45 0.82
N GLY A 184 11.33 4.65 1.28
CA GLY A 184 10.26 5.10 2.18
C GLY A 184 10.79 5.55 3.54
N MET A 185 11.65 4.73 4.14
CA MET A 185 12.28 5.01 5.43
C MET A 185 13.18 6.24 5.37
N LEU A 186 14.00 6.38 4.31
CA LEU A 186 14.87 7.54 4.09
C LEU A 186 14.06 8.82 3.90
N GLN A 187 12.93 8.76 3.19
CA GLN A 187 12.02 9.91 3.04
C GLN A 187 11.37 10.30 4.37
N MET A 188 10.94 9.32 5.17
CA MET A 188 10.39 9.57 6.50
C MET A 188 11.45 10.19 7.42
N ALA A 189 12.66 9.63 7.47
CA ALA A 189 13.77 10.15 8.26
C ALA A 189 14.11 11.60 7.87
N LYS A 190 14.16 11.91 6.57
CA LYS A 190 14.37 13.26 6.08
C LYS A 190 13.29 14.23 6.59
N ARG A 191 12.01 13.84 6.52
CA ARG A 191 10.90 14.67 7.02
C ARG A 191 10.97 14.91 8.53
N CYS A 192 11.32 13.90 9.32
CA CYS A 192 11.50 14.05 10.77
C CYS A 192 12.60 15.07 11.08
N LEU A 193 13.75 14.97 10.40
CA LEU A 193 14.88 15.90 10.58
C LEU A 193 14.55 17.30 10.09
N ASP A 194 13.82 17.45 8.99
CA ASP A 194 13.39 18.75 8.49
C ASP A 194 12.39 19.41 9.46
N GLN A 195 11.46 18.64 10.04
CA GLN A 195 10.55 19.12 11.08
C GLN A 195 11.30 19.55 12.34
N GLU A 196 12.30 18.79 12.77
CA GLU A 196 13.15 19.13 13.90
C GLU A 196 13.91 20.45 13.65
N ARG A 197 14.49 20.63 12.46
CA ARG A 197 15.16 21.88 12.07
C ARG A 197 14.20 23.06 12.07
N GLN A 198 12.99 22.88 11.56
CA GLN A 198 11.98 23.95 11.52
C GLN A 198 11.54 24.37 12.93
N TYR A 199 11.32 23.39 13.81
CA TYR A 199 10.92 23.62 15.19
C TYR A 199 12.02 24.33 16.00
N ASN A 200 13.28 23.95 15.77
CA ASN A 200 14.44 24.51 16.47
C ASN A 200 14.97 25.82 15.87
N SER A 201 14.46 26.26 14.71
CA SER A 201 14.88 27.52 14.09
C SER A 201 13.96 28.67 14.49
N THR A 202 14.57 29.76 14.93
CA THR A 202 13.90 31.02 15.33
C THR A 202 13.40 31.85 14.15
N ARG A 203 13.73 31.45 12.91
CA ARG A 203 13.42 32.18 11.66
C ARG A 203 12.55 31.40 10.68
N SER A 204 12.16 30.17 11.00
CA SER A 204 11.36 29.33 10.10
C SER A 204 9.90 29.74 10.13
N GLN A 205 9.23 29.63 8.97
CA GLN A 205 7.79 29.74 8.91
C GLN A 205 7.16 28.50 9.58
N ASN A 206 6.18 28.72 10.47
CA ASN A 206 5.49 27.62 11.12
C ASN A 206 4.84 26.69 10.07
N PRO A 207 5.01 25.36 10.20
CA PRO A 207 4.43 24.41 9.27
C PRO A 207 2.90 24.50 9.33
N ARG A 208 2.25 24.39 8.16
CA ARG A 208 0.79 24.29 8.11
C ARG A 208 0.38 22.94 8.68
N THR A 209 -0.54 22.96 9.64
CA THR A 209 -1.05 21.77 10.37
C THR A 209 -1.62 20.67 9.47
N TRP A 210 -1.94 20.98 8.21
CA TRP A 210 -2.57 20.07 7.25
C TRP A 210 -1.78 19.90 5.94
N ASP A 211 -0.47 20.10 5.97
CA ASP A 211 0.34 19.85 4.77
C ASP A 211 0.39 18.33 4.46
N ALA A 212 0.19 17.95 3.21
CA ALA A 212 0.21 16.55 2.78
C ALA A 212 1.58 15.90 3.06
N GLY A 213 2.64 16.71 3.07
CA GLY A 213 4.01 16.29 3.40
C GLY A 213 4.27 16.01 4.88
N THR A 214 3.45 16.52 5.81
CA THR A 214 3.66 16.36 7.27
C THR A 214 2.85 15.22 7.88
N SER A 215 1.96 14.58 7.10
CA SER A 215 1.11 13.47 7.58
C SER A 215 1.91 12.31 8.21
N SER A 216 3.05 11.94 7.64
CA SER A 216 3.90 10.84 8.13
C SER A 216 4.71 11.19 9.38
N VAL A 217 4.76 12.47 9.75
CA VAL A 217 5.57 13.00 10.86
C VAL A 217 4.73 13.77 11.88
N MET A 218 3.40 13.70 11.76
CA MET A 218 2.45 14.38 12.64
C MET A 218 2.61 14.01 14.12
N PHE A 219 2.97 12.76 14.39
CA PHE A 219 3.19 12.25 15.75
C PHE A 219 4.66 12.34 16.21
N PHE A 220 5.56 12.79 15.34
CA PHE A 220 6.96 12.98 15.68
C PHE A 220 7.14 14.25 16.51
N LYS A 221 7.74 14.13 17.70
CA LYS A 221 8.10 15.25 18.57
C LYS A 221 9.56 15.60 18.35
N ALA A 222 9.84 16.85 17.98
CA ALA A 222 11.19 17.35 17.78
C ALA A 222 11.99 17.32 19.09
N ARG A 223 13.28 16.97 19.01
CA ARG A 223 14.17 17.03 20.17
C ARG A 223 14.55 18.48 20.46
N PRO A 224 14.63 18.87 21.74
CA PRO A 224 15.12 20.19 22.13
C PRO A 224 16.57 20.41 21.63
N ILE A 225 16.93 21.66 21.35
CA ILE A 225 18.29 22.07 20.93
C ILE A 225 19.39 21.55 21.88
N ASN A 226 19.07 21.36 23.17
CA ASN A 226 20.02 20.93 24.20
C ASN A 226 19.90 19.43 24.56
N SER A 227 19.28 18.58 23.73
CA SER A 227 19.01 17.17 24.10
C SER A 227 20.25 16.26 24.20
N ASN A 228 21.43 16.73 23.80
CA ASN A 228 22.70 15.98 23.81
C ASN A 228 23.76 16.60 24.74
N GLN A 229 23.36 17.45 25.70
CA GLN A 229 24.22 17.88 26.82
C GLN A 229 24.03 16.98 28.03
#